data_AF-A0A4U9VTH8-F1
#
_entry.id   AF-A0A4U9VTH8-F1
#
_cell.length_a   1.000
_cell.length_b   1.000
_cell.length_c   1.000
_cell.angle_alpha   90.00
_cell.angle_beta   90.00
_cell.angle_gamma   90.00
#
_symmetry.space_group_name_H-M   'P 1'
#
loop_
_entity.id
_entity.type
_entity.pdbx_description
1 polymer ?
#
loop_
_entity_poly.entity_id
_entity_poly.type
_entity_poly.pdbx_seq_one_letter_code
_entity_poly.pdbx_strand_id
1 'polypeptide(L)'
;MLQGRLFSYGDAHRYRLGVNHHQIPVNGAKCPFHNYHRDGAMRVDGNSGNGATYEPNSFGVFQEQPDFSEPPLSIEGAADHWNHREDDDYYSQPRALFNLLSAEEHQRMFHPYRR
;
A
#
# COMPACT_ATOMS: atom_id res chain seq x y z
N MET A 1 -10.14 5.69 2.78
CA MET A 1 -8.80 6.15 2.37
C MET A 1 -7.77 5.02 2.21
N LEU A 2 -7.53 4.17 3.21
CA LEU A 2 -6.51 3.10 3.13
C LEU A 2 -6.73 2.12 1.96
N GLN A 3 -7.96 1.63 1.79
CA GLN A 3 -8.29 0.64 0.75
C GLN A 3 -7.90 1.07 -0.67
N GLY A 4 -8.16 2.33 -1.05
CA GLY A 4 -7.76 2.84 -2.37
C GLY A 4 -6.24 2.89 -2.56
N ARG A 5 -5.48 3.15 -1.48
CA ARG A 5 -4.02 3.22 -1.54
C ARG A 5 -3.37 1.86 -1.84
N LEU A 6 -4.02 0.75 -1.45
CA LEU A 6 -3.52 -0.60 -1.74
C LEU A 6 -3.35 -0.82 -3.25
N PHE A 7 -4.23 -0.24 -4.06
CA PHE A 7 -4.12 -0.24 -5.52
C PHE A 7 -3.19 0.86 -6.04
N SER A 8 -3.42 2.11 -5.63
CA SER A 8 -2.83 3.28 -6.29
C SER A 8 -1.30 3.30 -6.27
N TYR A 9 -0.64 2.84 -5.19
CA TYR A 9 0.82 2.89 -5.14
C TYR A 9 1.47 1.94 -6.15
N GLY A 10 0.98 0.71 -6.27
CA GLY A 10 1.53 -0.26 -7.22
C GLY A 10 1.38 0.22 -8.66
N ASP A 11 0.20 0.76 -9.01
CA ASP A 11 -0.05 1.35 -10.32
C ASP A 11 0.89 2.53 -10.62
N ALA A 12 0.95 3.50 -9.72
CA ALA A 12 1.80 4.67 -9.87
C ALA A 12 3.30 4.31 -9.95
N HIS A 13 3.75 3.28 -9.23
CA HIS A 13 5.13 2.80 -9.31
C HIS A 13 5.46 2.20 -10.67
N ARG A 14 4.56 1.37 -11.24
CA ARG A 14 4.75 0.78 -12.56
C ARG A 14 4.85 1.85 -13.65
N TYR A 15 4.00 2.87 -13.60
CA TYR A 15 4.07 3.98 -14.54
C TYR A 15 5.36 4.80 -14.38
N ARG A 16 5.68 5.21 -13.15
CA ARG A 16 6.78 6.14 -12.88
C ARG A 16 8.17 5.53 -13.00
N LEU A 17 8.33 4.26 -12.62
CA LEU A 17 9.63 3.58 -12.50
C LEU A 17 9.76 2.35 -13.40
N GLY A 18 8.69 1.94 -14.09
CA GLY A 18 8.64 0.73 -14.91
C GLY A 18 8.20 -0.53 -14.14
N VAL A 19 7.82 -1.56 -14.89
CA VAL A 19 7.31 -2.83 -14.32
C VAL A 19 8.33 -3.55 -13.43
N ASN A 20 9.62 -3.44 -13.78
CA ASN A 20 10.72 -4.05 -13.04
C ASN A 20 11.33 -3.11 -11.98
N HIS A 21 10.58 -2.12 -11.47
CA HIS A 21 11.07 -1.15 -10.46
C HIS A 21 11.59 -1.78 -9.16
N HIS A 22 11.17 -3.01 -8.86
CA HIS A 22 11.65 -3.78 -7.70
C HIS A 22 13.13 -4.19 -7.83
N GLN A 23 13.72 -4.12 -9.02
CA GLN A 23 15.14 -4.40 -9.27
C GLN A 23 16.05 -3.20 -8.97
N ILE A 24 15.49 -2.00 -8.76
CA ILE A 24 16.26 -0.82 -8.36
C ILE A 24 16.83 -1.10 -6.95
N PRO A 25 18.14 -0.90 -6.69
CA PRO A 25 18.78 -1.35 -5.45
C PRO A 25 18.09 -0.90 -4.14
N VAL A 26 17.49 0.29 -4.12
CA VAL A 26 16.77 0.80 -2.95
C VAL A 26 15.43 0.09 -2.71
N ASN A 27 14.82 -0.47 -3.75
CA ASN A 27 13.54 -1.19 -3.71
C ASN A 27 13.73 -2.71 -3.59
N GLY A 28 14.96 -3.21 -3.73
CA GLY A 28 15.26 -4.64 -3.70
C GLY A 28 15.00 -5.26 -2.32
N ALA A 29 14.38 -6.44 -2.31
CA ALA A 29 14.21 -7.22 -1.09
C ALA A 29 15.57 -7.67 -0.53
N LYS A 30 15.72 -7.63 0.79
CA LYS A 30 16.93 -8.10 1.50
C LYS A 30 16.81 -9.54 2.01
N CYS A 31 15.64 -10.16 1.82
CA CYS A 31 15.36 -11.56 2.13
C CYS A 31 15.33 -12.39 0.84
N PRO A 32 15.41 -13.73 0.93
CA PRO A 32 15.16 -14.60 -0.22
C PRO A 32 13.80 -14.27 -0.83
N PHE A 33 13.76 -14.05 -2.14
CA PHE A 33 12.53 -13.81 -2.88
C PHE A 33 12.49 -14.70 -4.11
N HIS A 34 11.34 -15.30 -4.36
CA HIS A 34 11.07 -16.11 -5.54
C HIS A 34 9.69 -15.72 -6.05
N ASN A 35 9.62 -15.06 -7.21
CA ASN A 35 8.38 -14.58 -7.81
C ASN A 35 8.17 -15.17 -9.21
N TYR A 36 6.93 -15.13 -9.66
CA TYR A 36 6.50 -15.61 -10.97
C TYR A 36 6.76 -14.62 -12.11
N HIS A 37 7.13 -13.37 -11.80
CA HIS A 37 7.17 -12.31 -12.81
C HIS A 37 8.31 -12.56 -13.80
N ARG A 38 7.98 -12.61 -15.09
CA ARG A 38 8.93 -12.74 -16.20
C ARG A 38 8.89 -11.52 -17.10
N ASP A 39 9.99 -11.29 -17.80
CA ASP A 39 10.16 -10.28 -18.83
C ASP A 39 9.92 -8.84 -18.31
N GLY A 40 9.32 -7.99 -19.16
CA GLY A 40 9.13 -6.57 -18.90
C GLY A 40 10.34 -5.72 -19.29
N ALA A 41 10.11 -4.41 -19.45
CA ALA A 41 11.17 -3.48 -19.78
C ALA A 41 12.27 -3.46 -18.69
N MET A 42 13.53 -3.29 -19.11
CA MET A 42 14.71 -3.18 -18.23
C MET A 42 14.89 -4.38 -17.28
N ARG A 43 14.68 -5.60 -17.77
CA ARG A 43 14.92 -6.82 -17.00
C ARG A 43 16.42 -7.15 -16.94
N VAL A 44 17.03 -7.11 -15.75
CA VAL A 44 18.50 -7.23 -15.58
C VAL A 44 18.95 -8.27 -14.55
N ASP A 45 18.03 -9.03 -13.96
CA ASP A 45 18.27 -10.02 -12.88
C ASP A 45 18.45 -11.47 -13.39
N GLY A 46 18.58 -11.67 -14.70
CA GLY A 46 18.62 -13.00 -15.32
C GLY A 46 17.25 -13.66 -15.57
N ASN A 47 16.14 -12.99 -15.23
CA ASN A 47 14.77 -13.38 -15.60
C ASN A 47 14.39 -14.81 -15.19
N SER A 48 14.86 -15.28 -14.02
CA SER A 48 14.66 -16.64 -13.52
C SER A 48 15.13 -17.77 -14.47
N GLY A 49 16.00 -17.45 -15.43
CA GLY A 49 16.58 -18.40 -16.38
C GLY A 49 15.55 -19.19 -17.20
N ASN A 50 15.85 -20.46 -17.46
CA ASN A 50 14.99 -21.40 -18.20
C ASN A 50 14.12 -22.28 -17.27
N GLY A 51 13.87 -21.83 -16.04
CA GLY A 51 12.98 -22.54 -15.11
C GLY A 51 11.52 -22.43 -15.52
N ALA A 52 10.66 -23.29 -14.96
CA ALA A 52 9.22 -23.25 -15.16
C ALA A 52 8.66 -21.83 -14.90
N THR A 53 7.56 -21.51 -15.57
CA THR A 53 6.90 -20.18 -15.55
C THR A 53 5.45 -20.25 -15.07
N TYR A 54 4.99 -21.43 -14.67
CA TYR A 54 3.60 -21.72 -14.34
C TYR A 54 3.49 -22.55 -13.07
N GLU A 55 2.32 -22.51 -12.45
CA GLU A 55 1.90 -23.35 -11.33
C GLU A 55 0.40 -23.69 -11.55
N PRO A 56 -0.06 -24.92 -11.23
CA PRO A 56 0.68 -26.05 -10.66
C PRO A 56 1.67 -26.68 -11.65
N ASN A 57 2.82 -27.13 -11.15
CA ASN A 57 3.88 -27.76 -11.97
C ASN A 57 4.51 -28.96 -11.25
N SER A 58 5.12 -29.87 -12.01
CA SER A 58 5.79 -31.07 -11.48
C SER A 58 7.24 -30.85 -11.04
N PHE A 59 7.73 -29.60 -11.04
CA PHE A 59 9.11 -29.25 -10.68
C PHE A 59 9.24 -28.76 -9.23
N GLY A 60 8.11 -28.63 -8.51
CA GLY A 60 8.09 -28.20 -7.11
C GLY A 60 8.48 -26.74 -6.89
N VAL A 61 8.39 -25.91 -7.92
CA VAL A 61 8.71 -24.48 -7.83
C VAL A 61 7.46 -23.62 -7.62
N PHE A 62 7.65 -22.50 -6.93
CA PHE A 62 6.65 -21.48 -6.64
C PHE A 62 5.43 -21.90 -5.82
N GLN A 63 5.58 -22.91 -4.97
CA GLN A 63 4.51 -23.35 -4.07
C GLN A 63 3.99 -22.22 -3.17
N GLU A 64 2.69 -22.19 -2.94
CA GLU A 64 2.06 -21.28 -1.98
C GLU A 64 2.49 -21.60 -0.53
N GLN A 65 2.34 -20.62 0.36
CA GLN A 65 2.70 -20.75 1.77
C GLN A 65 1.46 -20.51 2.65
N PRO A 66 0.61 -21.54 2.85
CA PRO A 66 -0.67 -21.39 3.56
C PRO A 66 -0.52 -20.97 5.03
N ASP A 67 0.65 -21.22 5.63
CA ASP A 67 0.98 -20.82 7.00
C ASP A 67 0.92 -19.29 7.23
N PHE A 68 0.91 -18.49 6.16
CA PHE A 68 0.82 -17.03 6.20
C PHE A 68 -0.56 -16.49 5.80
N SER A 69 -1.60 -17.34 5.77
CA SER A 69 -2.97 -16.90 5.46
C SER A 69 -3.46 -15.86 6.46
N GLU A 70 -4.08 -14.79 5.95
CA GLU A 70 -4.79 -13.82 6.78
C GLU A 70 -6.03 -14.45 7.42
N PRO A 71 -6.40 -14.05 8.66
CA PRO A 71 -7.64 -14.50 9.28
C PRO A 71 -8.86 -13.92 8.55
N PRO A 72 -10.00 -14.63 8.55
CA PRO A 72 -11.23 -14.13 7.93
C PRO A 72 -11.77 -12.88 8.65
N LEU A 73 -12.28 -11.93 7.88
CA LEU A 73 -12.97 -10.74 8.39
C LEU A 73 -14.47 -10.85 8.08
N SER A 74 -15.32 -10.78 9.11
CA SER A 74 -16.77 -10.75 8.93
C SER A 74 -17.20 -9.43 8.27
N ILE A 75 -18.12 -9.51 7.31
CA ILE A 75 -18.66 -8.37 6.56
C ILE A 75 -20.18 -8.43 6.62
N GLU A 76 -20.82 -7.28 6.83
CA GLU A 76 -22.26 -7.13 6.94
C GLU A 76 -22.75 -5.97 6.06
N GLY A 77 -24.03 -6.03 5.66
CA GLY A 77 -24.66 -5.03 4.80
C GLY A 77 -24.57 -5.34 3.30
N ALA A 78 -25.29 -4.55 2.49
CA ALA A 78 -25.25 -4.66 1.04
C ALA A 78 -24.00 -3.97 0.45
N ALA A 79 -23.56 -4.43 -0.72
CA ALA A 79 -22.55 -3.75 -1.50
C ALA A 79 -23.16 -2.50 -2.15
N ASP A 80 -22.77 -1.31 -1.67
CA ASP A 80 -23.27 -0.02 -2.16
C ASP A 80 -22.25 1.11 -1.88
N HIS A 81 -22.51 2.30 -2.44
CA HIS A 81 -21.76 3.53 -2.20
C HIS A 81 -22.26 4.25 -0.93
N TRP A 82 -21.97 3.68 0.24
CA TRP A 82 -22.38 4.22 1.53
C TRP A 82 -21.87 5.65 1.79
N ASN A 83 -22.74 6.51 2.33
CA ASN A 83 -22.42 7.91 2.62
C ASN A 83 -21.72 8.05 3.97
N HIS A 84 -20.44 8.42 3.97
CA HIS A 84 -19.67 8.60 5.21
C HIS A 84 -20.16 9.75 6.11
N ARG A 85 -21.04 10.64 5.61
CA ARG A 85 -21.58 11.79 6.37
C ARG A 85 -22.66 11.40 7.38
N GLU A 86 -22.94 10.11 7.52
CA GLU A 86 -23.66 9.59 8.69
C GLU A 86 -22.91 9.89 9.99
N ASP A 87 -21.57 9.97 9.92
CA ASP A 87 -20.76 10.59 10.97
C ASP A 87 -20.55 12.09 10.64
N ASP A 88 -21.10 12.95 11.51
CA ASP A 88 -21.10 14.40 11.39
C ASP A 88 -20.21 15.11 12.42
N ASP A 89 -19.45 14.36 13.24
CA ASP A 89 -18.56 14.94 14.26
C ASP A 89 -17.22 15.39 13.68
N TYR A 90 -17.26 16.54 13.01
CA TYR A 90 -16.08 17.15 12.39
C TYR A 90 -15.26 18.04 13.35
N TYR A 91 -15.78 18.35 14.53
CA TYR A 91 -15.27 19.46 15.35
C TYR A 91 -14.83 19.07 16.76
N SER A 92 -15.24 17.91 17.29
CA SER A 92 -14.84 17.50 18.65
C SER A 92 -13.32 17.31 18.77
N GLN A 93 -12.72 16.53 17.87
CA GLN A 93 -11.29 16.22 17.92
C GLN A 93 -10.42 17.46 17.68
N PRO A 94 -10.69 18.33 16.67
CA PRO A 94 -9.95 19.58 16.51
C PRO A 94 -10.07 20.52 17.72
N ARG A 95 -11.25 20.58 18.37
CA ARG A 95 -11.45 21.39 19.59
C ARG A 95 -10.66 20.83 20.78
N ALA A 96 -10.66 19.51 20.95
CA ALA A 96 -9.87 18.85 21.99
C ALA A 96 -8.37 19.15 21.81
N LEU A 97 -7.86 19.02 20.58
CA LEU A 97 -6.49 19.40 20.25
C LEU A 97 -6.23 20.88 20.57
N PHE A 98 -7.13 21.78 20.15
CA PHE A 98 -6.99 23.22 20.40
C PHE A 98 -6.83 23.52 21.89
N ASN A 99 -7.61 22.88 22.75
CA ASN A 99 -7.55 23.10 24.20
C ASN A 99 -6.27 22.55 24.86
N LEU A 100 -5.54 21.65 24.20
CA LEU A 100 -4.27 21.11 24.69
C LEU A 100 -3.06 21.99 24.36
N LEU A 101 -3.18 22.88 23.37
CA LEU A 101 -2.07 23.73 22.94
C LEU A 101 -1.78 24.85 23.94
N SER A 102 -0.50 25.18 24.08
CA SER A 102 -0.03 26.35 24.83
C SER A 102 -0.36 27.67 24.11
N ALA A 103 -0.26 28.78 24.83
CA ALA A 103 -0.49 30.12 24.27
C ALA A 103 0.46 30.45 23.10
N GLU A 104 1.74 30.03 23.17
CA GLU A 104 2.70 30.20 22.07
C GLU A 104 2.33 29.36 20.84
N GLU A 105 1.81 28.15 21.03
CA GLU A 105 1.31 27.29 19.96
C GLU A 105 0.06 27.85 19.31
N HIS A 106 -0.88 28.39 20.09
CA HIS A 106 -2.01 29.14 19.55
C HIS A 106 -1.54 30.32 18.71
N GLN A 107 -0.56 31.09 19.20
CA GLN A 107 -0.02 32.22 18.45
C GLN A 107 0.60 31.78 17.12
N ARG A 108 1.40 30.71 17.09
CA ARG A 108 1.95 30.14 15.85
C ARG A 108 0.87 29.64 14.91
N MET A 109 -0.17 29.01 15.44
CA MET A 109 -1.30 28.51 14.66
C MET A 109 -2.04 29.66 13.98
N PHE A 110 -2.30 30.78 14.66
CA PHE A 110 -3.06 31.91 14.11
C PHE A 110 -2.22 32.94 13.36
N HIS A 111 -0.91 33.01 13.57
CA HIS A 111 0.00 33.93 12.89
C HIS A 111 -0.14 33.94 11.35
N PRO A 112 -0.15 32.79 10.65
CA PRO A 112 -0.34 32.78 9.19
C PRO A 112 -1.76 33.14 8.71
N TYR A 113 -2.75 33.23 9.61
CA TYR A 113 -4.14 33.54 9.29
C TYR A 113 -4.54 34.99 9.61
N ARG A 114 -3.63 35.80 10.15
CA ARG A 114 -3.84 37.24 10.36
C ARG A 114 -3.35 38.02 9.14
N ARG A 115 -4.25 38.32 8.21
CA ARG A 115 -4.09 39.44 7.26
C ARG A 115 -4.64 40.72 7.88
#